data_AF-G7NMH6-F1
#
_entry.id   AF-G7NMH6-F1
#
_cell.length_a   1.000
_cell.length_b   1.000
_cell.length_c   1.000
_cell.angle_alpha   90.00
_cell.angle_beta   90.00
_cell.angle_gamma   90.00
#
_symmetry.space_group_name_H-M   'P 1'
#
loop_
_entity.id
_entity.type
_entity.pdbx_description
1 polymer ?
#
loop_
_entity_poly.entity_id
_entity_poly.type
_entity_poly.pdbx_seq_one_letter_code
_entity_poly.pdbx_strand_id
1 'polypeptide(L)'
;MDTFNTKSLALQAQKKLLSKMASKAVVAVLVDDTSSEVLDELYRATREFTRSRKEAQKMLKNLVKVALKLGLLLRGDQLGGEELALLRRFRHRANHVFGHLADCDFLAALYGPAEPYRSHLRRICEGLGRMLDEGSL
;
A
#
# COMPACT_ATOMS: atom_id res chain seq x y z
N MET A 1 57.22 7.94 -3.21
CA MET A 1 56.27 7.02 -3.88
C MET A 1 55.17 6.76 -2.88
N ASP A 2 54.06 7.50 -2.96
CA ASP A 2 52.96 7.33 -2.01
C ASP A 2 51.99 6.24 -2.48
N THR A 3 51.73 5.33 -1.54
CA THR A 3 51.10 4.03 -1.72
C THR A 3 49.65 4.16 -2.16
N PHE A 4 49.31 3.63 -3.34
CA PHE A 4 47.94 3.54 -3.83
C PHE A 4 47.10 2.65 -2.88
N ASN A 5 46.21 3.26 -2.12
CA ASN A 5 45.35 2.58 -1.15
C ASN A 5 44.02 2.17 -1.80
N THR A 6 43.92 0.91 -2.23
CA THR A 6 42.70 0.33 -2.82
C THR A 6 41.48 0.38 -1.90
N LYS A 7 41.66 0.47 -0.57
CA LYS A 7 40.54 0.57 0.38
C LYS A 7 39.84 1.93 0.31
N SER A 8 40.55 3.03 0.08
CA SER A 8 39.92 4.36 -0.03
C SER A 8 39.18 4.54 -1.36
N LEU A 9 39.69 3.94 -2.44
CA LEU A 9 39.02 3.91 -3.73
C LEU A 9 37.76 3.02 -3.71
N ALA A 10 37.82 1.86 -3.04
CA ALA A 10 36.66 1.00 -2.82
C ALA A 10 35.60 1.68 -1.93
N LEU A 11 36.01 2.37 -0.86
CA LEU A 11 35.10 3.14 0.00
C LEU A 11 34.46 4.33 -0.72
N GLN A 12 35.18 5.00 -1.63
CA GLN A 12 34.61 6.06 -2.48
C GLN A 12 33.67 5.48 -3.55
N ALA A 13 34.01 4.36 -4.17
CA ALA A 13 33.13 3.66 -5.10
C ALA A 13 31.85 3.18 -4.40
N GLN A 14 31.97 2.64 -3.17
CA GLN A 14 30.85 2.21 -2.35
C GLN A 14 29.98 3.37 -1.84
N LYS A 15 30.57 4.48 -1.37
CA LYS A 15 29.82 5.71 -1.03
C LYS A 15 29.10 6.31 -2.24
N LYS A 16 29.70 6.22 -3.43
CA LYS A 16 29.13 6.71 -4.71
C LYS A 16 28.07 5.78 -5.29
N LEU A 17 28.08 4.49 -4.93
CA LEU A 17 27.01 3.53 -5.19
C LEU A 17 25.85 3.72 -4.20
N LEU A 18 26.13 3.85 -2.90
CA LEU A 18 25.13 4.05 -1.85
C LEU A 18 24.40 5.40 -1.95
N SER A 19 25.08 6.47 -2.40
CA SER A 19 24.42 7.76 -2.68
C SER A 19 23.54 7.74 -3.94
N LYS A 20 23.63 6.68 -4.76
CA LYS A 20 22.84 6.44 -5.98
C LYS A 20 21.71 5.40 -5.81
N MET A 21 21.55 4.78 -4.63
CA MET A 21 20.57 3.69 -4.39
C MET A 21 19.17 4.14 -3.94
N ALA A 22 18.85 5.43 -4.05
CA ALA A 22 17.48 5.83 -4.37
C ALA A 22 17.43 5.96 -5.90
N SER A 23 17.07 4.91 -6.63
CA SER A 23 16.96 5.06 -8.08
C SER A 23 15.99 6.20 -8.36
N LYS A 24 16.44 7.24 -9.08
CA LYS A 24 15.60 8.38 -9.50
C LYS A 24 14.28 7.92 -10.13
N ALA A 25 14.28 6.72 -10.73
CA ALA A 25 13.10 6.08 -11.28
C ALA A 25 12.03 5.69 -10.23
N VAL A 26 12.38 5.36 -8.98
CA VAL A 26 11.39 5.01 -7.92
C VAL A 26 10.75 6.27 -7.36
N VAL A 27 11.52 7.34 -7.23
CA VAL A 27 10.99 8.67 -6.93
C VAL A 27 10.08 9.13 -8.08
N ALA A 28 10.45 8.92 -9.33
CA ALA A 28 9.65 9.35 -10.49
C ALA A 28 8.25 8.71 -10.60
N VAL A 29 8.04 7.47 -10.11
CA VAL A 29 6.72 6.79 -10.17
C VAL A 29 5.78 7.20 -9.02
N LEU A 30 6.30 7.80 -7.96
CA LEU A 30 5.50 8.36 -6.86
C LEU A 30 5.44 9.89 -6.89
N VAL A 31 6.10 10.50 -7.88
CA VAL A 31 6.13 11.94 -8.14
C VAL A 31 5.50 12.23 -9.51
N ASP A 32 4.78 11.27 -10.11
CA ASP A 32 3.90 11.60 -11.22
C ASP A 32 2.70 12.40 -10.71
N ASP A 33 2.20 13.33 -11.53
CA ASP A 33 1.17 14.29 -11.12
C ASP A 33 -0.13 13.57 -10.67
N THR A 34 -0.47 12.45 -11.32
CA THR A 34 -1.65 11.63 -10.98
C THR A 34 -1.54 10.99 -9.60
N SER A 35 -0.39 10.42 -9.28
CA SER A 35 -0.11 9.81 -7.97
C SER A 35 -0.17 10.84 -6.85
N SER A 36 0.25 12.08 -7.13
CA SER A 36 0.22 13.19 -6.17
C SER A 36 -1.22 13.64 -5.89
N GLU A 37 -2.05 13.77 -6.94
CA GLU A 37 -3.49 14.08 -6.79
C GLU A 37 -4.22 13.02 -5.95
N VAL A 38 -3.95 11.73 -6.21
CA VAL A 38 -4.54 10.62 -5.43
C VAL A 38 -4.11 10.70 -3.96
N LEU A 39 -2.83 10.97 -3.69
CA LEU A 39 -2.33 11.10 -2.32
C LEU A 39 -2.94 12.30 -1.59
N ASP A 40 -3.19 13.40 -2.29
CA ASP A 40 -3.83 14.59 -1.74
C ASP A 40 -5.31 14.33 -1.37
N GLU A 41 -6.06 13.65 -2.22
CA GLU A 41 -7.45 13.26 -1.92
C GLU A 41 -7.52 12.25 -0.77
N LEU A 42 -6.62 11.27 -0.74
CA LEU A 42 -6.49 10.32 0.38
C LEU A 42 -6.20 11.06 1.69
N TYR A 43 -5.34 12.08 1.66
CA TYR A 43 -5.08 12.90 2.82
C TYR A 43 -6.31 13.68 3.28
N ARG A 44 -7.05 14.30 2.35
CA ARG A 44 -8.28 15.06 2.65
C ARG A 44 -9.31 14.16 3.34
N ALA A 45 -9.60 13.01 2.74
CA ALA A 45 -10.54 12.03 3.28
C ALA A 45 -10.11 11.50 4.66
N THR A 46 -8.82 11.14 4.82
CA THR A 46 -8.30 10.65 6.11
C THR A 46 -8.36 11.72 7.19
N ARG A 47 -8.07 12.98 6.85
CA ARG A 47 -8.15 14.10 7.80
C ARG A 47 -9.59 14.36 8.25
N GLU A 48 -10.53 14.29 7.32
CA GLU A 48 -11.95 14.46 7.62
C GLU A 48 -12.47 13.36 8.56
N PHE A 49 -12.11 12.10 8.27
CA PHE A 49 -12.48 10.96 9.11
C PHE A 49 -11.84 11.01 10.50
N THR A 50 -10.52 11.21 10.57
CA THR A 50 -9.78 11.20 11.85
C THR A 50 -9.97 12.48 12.66
N ARG A 51 -10.46 13.55 12.04
CA ARG A 51 -10.49 14.93 12.59
C ARG A 51 -9.15 15.40 13.15
N SER A 52 -8.04 14.81 12.69
CA SER A 52 -6.69 15.04 13.20
C SER A 52 -5.70 15.19 12.06
N ARG A 53 -5.21 16.42 11.88
CA ARG A 53 -4.16 16.71 10.89
C ARG A 53 -2.91 15.87 11.13
N LYS A 54 -2.50 15.72 12.40
CA LYS A 54 -1.29 14.99 12.78
C LYS A 54 -1.39 13.50 12.43
N GLU A 55 -2.53 12.88 12.69
CA GLU A 55 -2.72 11.45 12.41
C GLU A 55 -2.84 11.21 10.89
N ALA A 56 -3.61 12.03 10.18
CA ALA A 56 -3.70 11.94 8.72
C ALA A 56 -2.34 12.11 8.03
N GLN A 57 -1.51 13.06 8.48
CA GLN A 57 -0.14 13.23 7.97
C GLN A 57 0.75 12.02 8.28
N LYS A 58 0.62 11.44 9.47
CA LYS A 58 1.39 10.25 9.87
C LYS A 58 1.00 9.03 9.02
N MET A 59 -0.31 8.81 8.80
CA MET A 59 -0.83 7.75 7.95
C MET A 59 -0.34 7.88 6.52
N LEU A 60 -0.50 9.06 5.90
CA LEU A 60 -0.05 9.29 4.52
C LEU A 60 1.47 9.12 4.38
N LYS A 61 2.25 9.65 5.33
CA LYS A 61 3.71 9.45 5.35
C LYS A 61 4.08 7.97 5.44
N ASN A 62 3.38 7.20 6.26
CA ASN A 62 3.64 5.77 6.39
C ASN A 62 3.27 5.02 5.11
N LEU A 63 2.16 5.37 4.47
CA LEU A 63 1.75 4.82 3.16
C LEU A 63 2.83 5.04 2.09
N VAL A 64 3.29 6.29 1.94
CA VAL A 64 4.36 6.62 0.98
C VAL A 64 5.65 5.85 1.28
N LYS A 65 6.03 5.73 2.55
CA LYS A 65 7.21 4.92 2.96
C LYS A 65 7.06 3.45 2.59
N VAL A 66 5.89 2.85 2.80
CA VAL A 66 5.63 1.45 2.44
C VAL A 66 5.68 1.28 0.93
N ALA A 67 5.02 2.16 0.16
CA ALA A 67 5.03 2.13 -1.29
C ALA A 67 6.45 2.26 -1.86
N LEU A 68 7.25 3.21 -1.34
CA LEU A 68 8.67 3.37 -1.72
C LEU A 68 9.49 2.13 -1.41
N LYS A 69 9.33 1.56 -0.20
CA LYS A 69 10.10 0.39 0.23
C LYS A 69 9.77 -0.84 -0.63
N LEU A 70 8.49 -1.07 -0.92
CA LEU A 70 8.06 -2.14 -1.83
C LEU A 70 8.59 -1.90 -3.25
N GLY A 71 8.52 -0.67 -3.76
CA GLY A 71 9.06 -0.32 -5.07
C GLY A 71 10.57 -0.54 -5.18
N LEU A 72 11.33 -0.21 -4.14
CA LEU A 72 12.77 -0.48 -4.07
C LEU A 72 13.07 -1.98 -4.01
N LEU A 73 12.37 -2.73 -3.17
CA LEU A 73 12.54 -4.18 -3.03
C LEU A 73 12.24 -4.91 -4.35
N LEU A 74 11.20 -4.50 -5.06
CA LEU A 74 10.80 -5.07 -6.35
C LEU A 74 11.78 -4.74 -7.48
N ARG A 75 12.43 -3.57 -7.46
CA ARG A 75 13.37 -3.14 -8.52
C ARG A 75 14.83 -3.50 -8.24
N GLY A 76 15.20 -3.64 -6.97
CA GLY A 76 16.55 -4.00 -6.56
C GLY A 76 16.83 -5.50 -6.58
N ASP A 77 15.87 -6.32 -7.04
CA ASP A 77 15.90 -7.79 -6.97
C ASP A 77 16.24 -8.29 -5.55
N GLN A 78 15.87 -7.50 -4.54
CA GLN A 78 16.15 -7.81 -3.13
C GLN A 78 15.15 -8.78 -2.54
N LEU A 79 14.07 -9.07 -3.27
CA LEU A 79 13.11 -10.09 -2.92
C LEU A 79 13.53 -11.40 -3.59
N GLY A 80 13.71 -12.44 -2.78
CA GLY A 80 13.90 -13.78 -3.32
C GLY A 80 12.70 -14.25 -4.13
N GLY A 81 12.88 -15.29 -4.95
CA GLY A 81 11.80 -15.85 -5.77
C GLY A 81 10.55 -16.24 -4.96
N GLU A 82 10.73 -16.68 -3.72
CA GLU A 82 9.64 -17.03 -2.81
C GLU A 82 8.84 -15.81 -2.34
N GLU A 83 9.52 -14.73 -1.95
CA GLU A 83 8.90 -13.49 -1.47
C GLU A 83 8.15 -12.78 -2.61
N LEU A 84 8.72 -12.78 -3.81
CA LEU A 84 8.06 -12.26 -5.00
C LEU A 84 6.81 -13.08 -5.35
N ALA A 85 6.89 -14.41 -5.25
CA ALA A 85 5.76 -15.28 -5.47
C ALA A 85 4.67 -15.08 -4.40
N LEU A 86 5.06 -14.83 -3.14
CA LEU A 86 4.12 -14.50 -2.06
C LEU A 86 3.38 -13.18 -2.34
N LEU A 87 4.10 -12.13 -2.72
CA LEU A 87 3.52 -10.83 -3.09
C LEU A 87 2.55 -10.94 -4.27
N ARG A 88 2.92 -11.69 -5.31
CA ARG A 88 2.04 -11.93 -6.46
C ARG A 88 0.78 -12.71 -6.07
N ARG A 89 0.92 -13.77 -5.28
CA ARG A 89 -0.22 -14.55 -4.77
C ARG A 89 -1.13 -13.69 -3.89
N PHE A 90 -0.55 -12.87 -3.01
CA PHE A 90 -1.30 -11.94 -2.18
C PHE A 90 -2.09 -10.95 -3.06
N ARG A 91 -1.43 -10.28 -4.01
CA ARG A 91 -2.10 -9.34 -4.92
C ARG A 91 -3.22 -10.00 -5.71
N HIS A 92 -3.00 -11.21 -6.21
CA HIS A 92 -4.01 -11.95 -6.96
C HIS A 92 -5.23 -12.29 -6.08
N ARG A 93 -5.00 -12.82 -4.87
CA ARG A 93 -6.09 -13.12 -3.93
C ARG A 93 -6.84 -11.87 -3.49
N ALA A 94 -6.12 -10.78 -3.18
CA ALA A 94 -6.72 -9.51 -2.82
C ALA A 94 -7.60 -8.99 -3.97
N ASN A 95 -7.08 -8.93 -5.20
CA ASN A 95 -7.85 -8.49 -6.36
C ASN A 95 -9.07 -9.37 -6.63
N HIS A 96 -8.95 -10.69 -6.48
CA HIS A 96 -10.07 -11.59 -6.63
C HIS A 96 -11.17 -11.31 -5.59
N VAL A 97 -10.81 -11.23 -4.31
CA VAL A 97 -11.78 -10.98 -3.23
C VAL A 97 -12.41 -9.59 -3.36
N PHE A 98 -11.61 -8.54 -3.43
CA PHE A 98 -12.12 -7.16 -3.50
C PHE A 98 -12.83 -6.88 -4.83
N GLY A 99 -12.40 -7.50 -5.93
CA GLY A 99 -13.09 -7.41 -7.21
C GLY A 99 -14.52 -7.95 -7.14
N HIS A 100 -14.71 -9.12 -6.55
CA HIS A 100 -16.06 -9.68 -6.36
C HIS A 100 -16.90 -8.92 -5.32
N LEU A 101 -16.30 -8.46 -4.23
CA LEU A 101 -17.02 -7.70 -3.20
C LEU A 101 -17.40 -6.28 -3.67
N ALA A 102 -16.66 -5.71 -4.62
CA ALA A 102 -16.96 -4.42 -5.23
C ALA A 102 -17.76 -4.53 -6.53
N ASP A 103 -18.15 -5.74 -6.95
CA ASP A 103 -18.94 -5.95 -8.15
C ASP A 103 -20.33 -5.30 -8.01
N CYS A 104 -20.70 -4.45 -8.96
CA CYS A 104 -21.90 -3.63 -8.86
C CYS A 104 -23.18 -4.47 -8.91
N ASP A 105 -23.20 -5.54 -9.71
CA ASP A 105 -24.36 -6.42 -9.83
C ASP A 105 -24.54 -7.26 -8.56
N PHE A 106 -23.44 -7.76 -8.00
CA PHE A 106 -23.44 -8.42 -6.71
C PHE A 106 -23.94 -7.49 -5.60
N LEU A 107 -23.43 -6.25 -5.52
CA LEU A 107 -23.87 -5.28 -4.51
C LEU A 107 -25.36 -4.91 -4.70
N ALA A 108 -25.82 -4.73 -5.93
CA ALA A 108 -27.22 -4.49 -6.23
C ALA A 108 -28.11 -5.65 -5.78
N ALA A 109 -27.68 -6.90 -6.01
CA ALA A 109 -28.38 -8.09 -5.53
C ALA A 109 -28.35 -8.20 -4.00
N LEU A 110 -27.20 -7.92 -3.37
CA LEU A 110 -27.00 -8.01 -1.92
C LEU A 110 -27.89 -7.02 -1.15
N TYR A 111 -27.96 -5.78 -1.62
CA TYR A 111 -28.78 -4.72 -1.02
C TYR A 111 -30.23 -4.70 -1.54
N GLY A 112 -30.55 -5.54 -2.51
CA GLY A 112 -31.91 -5.70 -3.04
C GLY A 112 -32.87 -6.33 -2.02
N PRO A 113 -34.20 -6.15 -2.22
CA PRO A 113 -35.20 -6.69 -1.30
C PRO A 113 -35.41 -8.21 -1.44
N ALA A 114 -34.81 -8.84 -2.45
CA ALA A 114 -35.03 -10.23 -2.81
C ALA A 114 -34.26 -11.20 -1.90
N GLU A 115 -34.90 -12.33 -1.58
CA GLU A 115 -34.23 -13.46 -0.95
C GLU A 115 -33.39 -14.24 -1.96
N PRO A 116 -32.28 -14.89 -1.54
CA PRO A 116 -31.85 -15.08 -0.14
C PRO A 116 -30.98 -13.94 0.43
N TYR A 117 -30.59 -12.98 -0.41
CA TYR A 117 -29.57 -12.00 -0.07
C TYR A 117 -29.96 -11.07 1.07
N ARG A 118 -31.23 -10.70 1.18
CA ARG A 118 -31.75 -9.91 2.30
C ARG A 118 -31.48 -10.55 3.67
N SER A 119 -31.73 -11.86 3.79
CA SER A 119 -31.46 -12.60 5.03
C SER A 119 -29.97 -12.70 5.35
N HIS A 120 -29.10 -12.75 4.33
CA HIS A 120 -27.66 -12.70 4.51
C HIS A 120 -27.20 -11.31 4.95
N LEU A 121 -27.66 -10.24 4.30
CA LEU A 121 -27.31 -8.87 4.63
C LEU A 121 -27.68 -8.52 6.06
N ARG A 122 -28.87 -8.91 6.54
CA ARG A 122 -29.28 -8.70 7.94
C ARG A 122 -28.27 -9.29 8.92
N ARG A 123 -27.89 -10.56 8.72
CA ARG A 123 -26.93 -11.27 9.58
C ARG A 123 -25.53 -10.63 9.54
N ILE A 124 -25.13 -10.15 8.36
CA ILE A 124 -23.86 -9.41 8.20
C ILE A 124 -23.93 -8.11 9.02
N CYS A 125 -24.99 -7.32 8.89
CA CYS A 125 -25.15 -6.07 9.65
C CYS A 125 -25.18 -6.30 11.17
N GLU A 126 -25.87 -7.34 11.65
CA GLU A 126 -25.88 -7.73 13.07
C GLU A 126 -24.49 -8.13 13.57
N GLY A 127 -23.73 -8.86 12.75
CA GLY A 127 -22.33 -9.20 13.06
C GLY A 127 -21.44 -7.96 13.16
N LEU A 128 -21.52 -7.08 12.17
CA LEU A 128 -20.74 -5.84 12.15
C LEU A 128 -21.10 -4.91 13.32
N GLY A 129 -22.38 -4.81 13.68
CA GLY A 129 -22.83 -4.04 14.85
C GLY A 129 -22.15 -4.51 16.13
N ARG A 130 -22.13 -5.82 16.38
CA ARG A 130 -21.44 -6.40 17.55
C ARG A 130 -19.94 -6.09 17.55
N MET A 131 -19.27 -6.21 16.41
CA MET A 131 -17.84 -5.91 16.33
C MET A 131 -17.52 -4.44 16.63
N LEU A 132 -18.40 -3.52 16.21
CA LEU A 132 -18.28 -2.09 16.51
C LEU A 132 -18.52 -1.80 17.99
N ASP A 133 -19.54 -2.42 18.59
CA ASP A 133 -19.85 -2.26 20.02
C ASP A 133 -18.74 -2.81 20.92
N GLU A 134 -18.06 -3.87 20.47
CA GLU A 134 -16.92 -4.50 21.17
C GLU A 134 -15.57 -3.80 20.89
N GLY A 135 -15.52 -2.77 20.03
CA GLY A 135 -14.29 -2.06 19.67
C GLY A 135 -13.25 -2.92 18.94
N SER A 136 -13.70 -3.99 18.28
CA SER A 136 -12.85 -4.97 17.57
C SER A 136 -12.67 -4.65 16.08
N LEU A 137 -13.11 -3.46 15.65
CA LEU A 137 -13.12 -2.98 14.27
C LEU A 137 -12.49 -1.59 14.18
#